data_AF-A0A7S1IDB2-F1
#
_entry.id   AF-A0A7S1IDB2-F1
#
_cell.length_a   1.000
_cell.length_b   1.000
_cell.length_c   1.000
_cell.angle_alpha   90.00
_cell.angle_beta   90.00
_cell.angle_gamma   90.00
#
_symmetry.space_group_name_H-M   'P 1'
#
loop_
_entity.id
_entity.type
_entity.pdbx_description
1 polymer ?
#
loop_
_entity_poly.entity_id
_entity_poly.type
_entity_poly.pdbx_seq_one_letter_code
_entity_poly.pdbx_strand_id
1 'polypeptide(L)'
;ATHDVCCSLDWDHQWADPGLLALIGAGAFIGGVSRLTISLTVIMLELTGSLTHLLPLMTAIMTAKWIGDVFTHPLYHALLEVKCIPFLESPKDFEELHMLTASLFMASPVVAVRAQEDVPCLVGVLENTDHNTF
;
A
#
# COMPACT_ATOMS: atom_id res chain seq x y z
N ALA A 1 -28.93 38.26 21.62
CA ALA A 1 -29.32 37.44 22.78
C ALA A 1 -29.61 35.97 22.43
N THR A 2 -29.62 35.57 21.15
CA THR A 2 -29.87 34.18 20.71
C THR A 2 -28.65 33.44 20.17
N HIS A 3 -27.48 34.09 20.11
CA HIS A 3 -26.23 33.47 19.64
C HIS A 3 -25.36 32.86 20.75
N ASP A 4 -25.66 33.13 22.03
CA ASP A 4 -24.86 32.63 23.16
C ASP A 4 -25.35 31.27 23.72
N VAL A 5 -26.54 30.80 23.33
CA VAL A 5 -27.13 29.56 23.88
C VAL A 5 -26.57 28.30 23.22
N CYS A 6 -25.93 28.42 22.04
CA CYS A 6 -25.30 27.27 21.39
C CYS A 6 -23.93 26.93 21.98
N CYS A 7 -23.27 27.88 22.66
CA CYS A 7 -21.99 27.67 23.33
C CYS A 7 -22.12 27.13 24.77
N SER A 8 -23.34 27.00 25.32
CA SER A 8 -23.57 26.47 26.66
C SER A 8 -23.94 24.98 26.71
N LEU A 9 -23.79 24.27 25.59
CA LEU A 9 -23.73 22.80 25.60
C LEU A 9 -22.26 22.38 25.66
N ASP A 10 -21.58 22.80 26.73
CA ASP A 10 -20.40 22.08 27.23
C ASP A 10 -20.89 20.68 27.61
N TRP A 11 -20.83 19.76 26.65
CA TRP A 11 -20.63 18.36 26.98
C TRP A 11 -19.22 18.25 27.55
N ASP A 12 -19.06 18.66 28.81
CA ASP A 12 -17.92 18.36 29.69
C ASP A 12 -17.87 16.84 29.94
N HIS A 13 -17.80 16.06 28.86
CA HIS A 13 -17.36 14.70 28.88
C HIS A 13 -15.84 14.75 28.93
N GLN A 14 -15.32 14.97 30.13
CA GLN A 14 -13.90 14.86 30.47
C GLN A 14 -13.30 13.47 30.11
N TRP A 15 -14.14 12.53 29.67
CA TRP A 15 -13.80 11.18 29.24
C TRP A 15 -13.80 11.00 27.70
N ALA A 16 -14.26 11.97 26.90
CA ALA A 16 -14.37 11.82 25.44
C ALA A 16 -14.30 13.16 24.69
N ASP A 17 -13.09 13.59 24.33
CA ASP A 17 -12.89 14.69 23.40
C ASP A 17 -13.43 14.34 22.00
N PRO A 18 -14.39 15.11 21.45
CA PRO A 18 -14.99 14.80 20.15
C PRO A 18 -13.96 14.85 19.01
N GLY A 19 -12.93 15.71 19.13
CA GLY A 19 -11.83 15.78 18.16
C GLY A 19 -10.96 14.53 18.14
N LEU A 20 -10.69 13.94 19.31
CA LEU A 20 -9.91 12.71 19.42
C LEU A 20 -10.68 11.51 18.84
N LEU A 21 -11.97 11.40 19.12
CA LEU A 21 -12.83 10.36 18.56
C LEU A 21 -12.95 10.48 17.03
N ALA A 22 -13.08 11.71 16.51
CA ALA A 22 -13.08 11.95 15.07
C ALA A 22 -11.76 11.52 14.42
N LEU A 23 -10.63 11.83 15.05
CA LEU A 23 -9.30 11.42 14.58
C LEU A 23 -9.15 9.89 14.55
N ILE A 24 -9.54 9.20 15.63
CA ILE A 24 -9.48 7.73 15.72
C ILE A 24 -10.34 7.08 14.63
N GLY A 25 -11.57 7.59 14.40
CA GLY A 25 -12.46 7.10 13.35
C GLY A 25 -11.88 7.32 11.94
N ALA A 26 -11.33 8.51 11.67
CA ALA A 26 -10.67 8.80 10.40
C ALA A 26 -9.45 7.90 10.16
N GLY A 27 -8.67 7.64 11.22
CA GLY A 27 -7.52 6.73 11.18
C GLY A 27 -7.91 5.29 10.95
N ALA A 28 -8.94 4.80 11.64
CA ALA A 28 -9.47 3.47 11.42
C ALA A 28 -9.96 3.28 9.98
N PHE A 29 -10.66 4.27 9.42
CA PHE A 29 -11.12 4.23 8.03
C PHE A 29 -9.95 4.19 7.04
N ILE A 30 -9.01 5.14 7.11
CA ILE A 30 -7.85 5.18 6.20
C ILE A 30 -6.99 3.92 6.37
N GLY A 31 -6.80 3.46 7.62
CA GLY A 31 -6.05 2.24 7.94
C GLY A 31 -6.68 0.98 7.37
N GLY A 32 -8.01 0.86 7.40
CA GLY A 32 -8.75 -0.25 6.80
C GLY A 32 -8.70 -0.25 5.27
N VAL A 33 -8.80 0.93 4.64
CA VAL A 33 -8.79 1.07 3.16
C VAL A 33 -7.39 0.84 2.58
N SER A 34 -6.37 1.46 3.16
CA SER A 34 -5.00 1.45 2.65
C SER A 34 -4.16 0.28 3.14
N ARG A 35 -4.44 -0.24 4.35
CA ARG A 35 -3.64 -1.23 5.09
C ARG A 35 -2.20 -0.81 5.41
N LEU A 36 -1.88 0.47 5.30
CA LEU A 36 -0.58 1.04 5.67
C LEU A 36 -0.56 1.42 7.16
N THR A 37 -0.79 0.44 8.03
CA THR A 37 -1.12 0.72 9.43
C THR A 37 0.04 1.27 10.24
N ILE A 38 1.27 0.76 10.08
CA ILE A 38 2.41 1.19 10.91
C ILE A 38 2.81 2.65 10.62
N SER A 39 2.86 3.04 9.35
CA SER A 39 3.22 4.41 8.98
C SER A 39 2.10 5.39 9.33
N LEU A 40 0.84 5.01 9.09
CA LEU A 40 -0.32 5.84 9.40
C LEU A 40 -0.42 6.14 10.91
N THR A 41 -0.20 5.13 11.73
CA THR A 41 -0.28 5.27 13.19
C THR A 41 0.79 6.22 13.73
N VAL A 42 2.01 6.16 13.18
CA VAL A 42 3.10 7.10 13.52
C VAL A 42 2.77 8.52 13.07
N ILE A 43 2.22 8.71 11.86
CA ILE A 43 1.83 10.05 11.39
C ILE A 43 0.76 10.65 12.32
N MET A 44 -0.26 9.87 12.69
CA MET A 44 -1.32 10.34 13.60
C MET A 44 -0.80 10.63 15.01
N LEU A 45 0.16 9.85 15.48
CA LEU A 45 0.85 10.09 16.75
C LEU A 45 1.58 11.43 16.75
N GLU A 46 2.36 11.71 15.70
CA GLU A 46 3.07 12.98 15.52
C GLU A 46 2.11 14.17 15.45
N LEU A 47 1.00 14.04 14.70
CA LEU A 47 -0.01 15.08 14.59
C LEU A 47 -0.73 15.36 15.93
N THR A 48 -0.90 14.34 16.77
CA THR A 48 -1.56 14.48 18.08
C THR A 48 -0.59 15.02 19.14
N GLY A 49 0.72 14.83 18.98
CA GLY A 49 1.74 15.32 19.91
C GLY A 49 1.72 14.67 21.29
N SER A 50 0.90 13.63 21.50
CA SER A 50 0.76 12.93 22.79
C SER A 50 0.70 11.42 22.61
N LEU A 51 1.59 10.68 23.28
CA LEU A 51 1.64 9.21 23.23
C LEU A 51 0.53 8.53 24.06
N THR A 52 -0.15 9.27 24.94
CA THR A 52 -1.16 8.73 25.87
C THR A 52 -2.36 8.11 25.15
N HIS A 53 -2.69 8.61 23.95
CA HIS A 53 -3.81 8.12 23.15
C HIS A 53 -3.41 7.08 22.10
N LEU A 54 -2.16 6.58 22.14
CA LEU A 54 -1.65 5.61 21.18
C LEU A 54 -2.38 4.27 21.26
N LEU A 55 -2.62 3.75 22.46
CA LEU A 55 -3.27 2.44 22.66
C LEU A 55 -4.66 2.35 22.01
N PRO A 56 -5.63 3.24 22.29
CA PRO A 56 -6.95 3.18 21.65
C PRO A 56 -6.89 3.45 20.14
N LEU A 57 -5.95 4.26 19.67
CA LEU A 57 -5.75 4.50 18.24
C LEU A 57 -5.24 3.23 17.53
N MET A 58 -4.26 2.53 18.10
CA MET A 58 -3.73 1.29 17.53
C MET A 58 -4.79 0.21 17.46
N THR A 59 -5.59 0.03 18.51
CA THR A 59 -6.63 -1.03 18.53
C THR A 59 -7.73 -0.75 17.51
N ALA A 60 -8.15 0.51 17.35
CA ALA A 60 -9.10 0.90 16.31
C ALA A 60 -8.57 0.64 14.90
N ILE A 61 -7.31 1.02 14.62
CA ILE A 61 -6.69 0.80 13.30
C ILE A 61 -6.46 -0.69 13.03
N MET A 62 -6.04 -1.47 14.04
CA MET A 62 -5.82 -2.91 13.89
C MET A 62 -7.13 -3.67 13.65
N THR A 63 -8.20 -3.34 14.37
CA THR A 63 -9.52 -3.96 14.15
C THR A 63 -10.05 -3.63 12.75
N ALA A 64 -9.93 -2.37 12.31
CA ALA A 64 -10.31 -1.97 10.95
C ALA A 64 -9.48 -2.67 9.88
N LYS A 65 -8.16 -2.79 10.07
CA LYS A 65 -7.28 -3.57 9.17
C LYS A 65 -7.72 -5.02 9.09
N TRP A 66 -7.94 -5.66 10.23
CA TRP A 66 -8.27 -7.09 10.27
C TRP A 66 -9.58 -7.39 9.56
N ILE A 67 -10.60 -6.55 9.78
CA ILE A 67 -11.86 -6.60 9.05
C ILE A 67 -11.63 -6.36 7.56
N GLY A 68 -10.87 -5.33 7.18
CA GLY A 68 -10.56 -5.02 5.78
C GLY A 68 -9.79 -6.14 5.06
N ASP A 69 -8.90 -6.83 5.76
CA ASP A 69 -8.13 -7.98 5.27
C ASP A 69 -9.03 -9.19 4.96
N VAL A 70 -10.14 -9.36 5.68
CA VAL A 70 -11.10 -10.46 5.44
C VAL A 70 -12.01 -10.18 4.24
N PHE A 71 -12.41 -8.93 4.01
CA PHE A 71 -13.47 -8.62 3.04
C PHE A 71 -12.98 -8.16 1.66
N THR A 72 -11.87 -7.43 1.58
CA THR A 72 -11.48 -6.71 0.34
C THR A 72 -10.01 -6.94 0.04
N HIS A 73 -9.46 -6.41 -1.06
CA HIS A 73 -8.01 -6.23 -1.28
C HIS A 73 -7.59 -4.77 -0.98
N PRO A 74 -6.30 -4.49 -0.67
CA PRO A 74 -5.85 -3.13 -0.38
C PRO A 74 -6.16 -2.19 -1.53
N LEU A 75 -6.56 -0.95 -1.23
CA LEU A 75 -6.82 0.05 -2.28
C LEU A 75 -5.61 0.21 -3.22
N TYR A 76 -4.40 0.19 -2.67
CA TYR A 76 -3.17 0.34 -3.45
C TYR A 76 -2.92 -0.84 -4.40
N HIS A 77 -3.24 -2.07 -3.98
CA HIS A 77 -3.12 -3.24 -4.85
C HIS A 77 -4.18 -3.20 -5.96
N ALA A 78 -5.43 -2.88 -5.61
CA ALA A 78 -6.49 -2.71 -6.60
C ALA A 78 -6.15 -1.64 -7.65
N LEU A 79 -5.50 -0.54 -7.24
CA LEU A 79 -5.08 0.50 -8.18
C LEU A 79 -3.97 0.02 -9.13
N LEU A 80 -3.07 -0.86 -8.68
CA LEU A 80 -2.03 -1.45 -9.51
C LEU A 80 -2.63 -2.38 -10.57
N GLU A 81 -3.63 -3.18 -10.18
CA GLU A 81 -4.37 -4.06 -11.10
C GLU A 81 -5.09 -3.26 -12.19
N VAL A 82 -5.79 -2.18 -11.81
CA VAL A 82 -6.49 -1.31 -12.77
C VAL A 82 -5.52 -0.63 -13.75
N LYS A 83 -4.29 -0.34 -13.32
CA LYS A 83 -3.26 0.24 -14.18
C LYS A 83 -2.49 -0.79 -15.00
N CYS A 84 -2.78 -2.09 -14.87
CA CYS A 84 -2.07 -3.19 -15.51
C CYS A 84 -0.55 -3.11 -15.30
N ILE A 85 -0.11 -2.67 -14.11
CA ILE A 85 1.32 -2.58 -13.79
C ILE A 85 1.76 -3.95 -13.25
N PRO A 86 2.79 -4.59 -13.82
CA PRO A 86 3.31 -5.84 -13.29
C PRO A 86 4.02 -5.57 -11.96
N PHE A 87 3.33 -5.82 -10.85
CA PHE A 87 3.86 -5.70 -9.50
C PHE A 87 4.29 -7.08 -8.99
N LEU A 88 5.54 -7.18 -8.52
CA LEU A 88 6.07 -8.42 -7.94
C LEU A 88 5.87 -8.40 -6.43
N GLU A 89 5.02 -9.30 -5.94
CA GLU A 89 4.75 -9.44 -4.52
C GLU A 89 5.89 -10.16 -3.77
N SER A 90 5.90 -10.09 -2.44
CA SER A 90 6.99 -10.66 -1.64
C SER A 90 7.05 -12.18 -1.83
N PRO A 91 8.25 -12.80 -1.91
CA PRO A 91 8.38 -14.25 -2.05
C PRO A 91 7.75 -15.05 -0.90
N LYS A 92 7.47 -14.39 0.23
CA LYS A 92 6.89 -14.99 1.43
C LYS A 92 5.48 -15.53 1.22
N ASP A 93 4.77 -15.03 0.20
CA ASP A 93 3.38 -15.39 -0.05
C ASP A 93 3.25 -16.65 -0.93
N PHE A 94 4.37 -17.18 -1.44
CA PHE A 94 4.37 -18.31 -2.36
C PHE A 94 5.32 -19.43 -1.88
N GLU A 95 4.88 -20.24 -0.91
CA GLU A 95 5.59 -21.49 -0.58
C GLU A 95 5.71 -22.42 -1.80
N GLU A 96 4.77 -22.34 -2.75
CA GLU A 96 4.73 -23.17 -3.95
C GLU A 96 5.77 -22.76 -5.02
N LEU A 97 6.34 -21.54 -4.97
CA LEU A 97 7.39 -21.12 -5.92
C LEU A 97 8.67 -21.96 -5.80
N HIS A 98 8.91 -22.63 -4.66
CA HIS A 98 10.12 -23.43 -4.48
C HIS A 98 10.23 -24.61 -5.46
N MET A 99 9.09 -25.13 -5.94
CA MET A 99 9.04 -26.26 -6.86
C MET A 99 9.05 -25.83 -8.35
N LEU A 100 9.03 -24.53 -8.62
CA LEU A 100 8.99 -23.98 -9.97
C LEU A 100 10.41 -23.67 -10.47
N THR A 101 10.72 -24.13 -11.68
CA THR A 101 12.03 -23.91 -12.32
C THR A 101 11.97 -22.66 -13.21
N ALA A 102 13.07 -21.90 -13.28
CA ALA A 102 13.19 -20.72 -14.13
C ALA A 102 12.88 -20.99 -15.61
N SER A 103 13.06 -22.23 -16.08
CA SER A 103 12.75 -22.65 -17.44
C SER A 103 11.27 -22.50 -17.82
N LEU A 104 10.36 -22.48 -16.84
CA LEU A 104 8.93 -22.31 -17.08
C LEU A 104 8.55 -20.85 -17.40
N PHE A 105 9.32 -19.88 -16.89
CA PHE A 105 9.02 -18.45 -16.99
C PHE A 105 9.96 -17.68 -17.91
N MET A 106 11.15 -18.24 -18.22
CA MET A 106 12.09 -17.59 -19.11
C MET A 106 11.52 -17.44 -20.53
N ALA A 107 11.73 -16.27 -21.14
CA ALA A 107 11.42 -16.08 -22.55
C ALA A 107 12.38 -16.91 -23.42
N SER A 108 11.82 -17.73 -24.32
CA SER A 108 12.57 -18.52 -25.29
C SER A 108 11.88 -18.40 -26.64
N PRO A 109 12.60 -18.16 -27.76
CA PRO A 109 14.07 -18.10 -27.89
C PRO A 109 14.69 -16.76 -27.45
N VAL A 110 15.95 -16.80 -26.98
CA VAL A 110 16.73 -15.60 -26.60
C VAL A 110 17.50 -15.07 -27.80
N VAL A 111 17.44 -13.76 -28.03
CA VAL A 111 18.28 -13.06 -29.02
C VAL A 111 19.58 -12.66 -28.33
N ALA A 112 20.71 -13.20 -28.78
CA ALA A 112 22.03 -12.92 -28.22
C ALA A 112 22.95 -12.34 -29.29
N VAL A 113 23.79 -11.38 -28.89
CA VAL A 113 24.80 -10.74 -29.75
C VAL A 113 26.16 -11.31 -29.40
N ARG A 114 26.96 -11.76 -30.39
CA ARG A 114 28.32 -12.24 -30.12
C ARG A 114 29.27 -11.07 -29.81
N ALA A 115 30.38 -11.37 -29.15
CA ALA A 115 31.41 -10.37 -28.84
C ALA A 115 31.99 -9.66 -30.09
N GLN A 116 31.91 -10.31 -31.26
CA GLN A 116 32.26 -9.73 -32.54
C GLN A 116 31.12 -10.00 -33.53
N GLU A 117 30.36 -8.95 -33.86
CA GLU A 117 29.26 -8.97 -34.82
C GLU A 117 29.42 -7.86 -35.86
N ASP A 118 28.86 -8.10 -37.04
CA ASP A 118 28.83 -7.08 -38.08
C ASP A 118 27.84 -5.97 -37.72
N VAL A 119 28.26 -4.72 -37.90
CA VAL A 119 27.42 -3.53 -37.68
C VAL A 119 26.04 -3.61 -38.36
N PRO A 120 25.90 -4.04 -39.64
CA PRO A 120 24.57 -4.19 -40.25
C PRO A 120 23.71 -5.26 -39.58
N CYS A 121 24.31 -6.32 -39.04
CA CYS A 121 23.60 -7.34 -38.28
C CYS A 121 23.10 -6.76 -36.95
N LEU A 122 23.95 -6.01 -36.23
CA LEU A 122 23.58 -5.36 -34.97
C LEU A 122 22.46 -4.33 -35.14
N VAL A 123 22.54 -3.49 -36.19
CA VAL A 123 21.48 -2.53 -36.51
C VAL A 123 20.18 -3.26 -36.87
N GLY A 124 20.27 -4.34 -37.66
CA GLY A 124 19.11 -5.18 -37.95
C GLY A 124 18.48 -5.80 -36.70
N VAL A 125 19.28 -6.22 -35.71
CA VAL A 125 18.76 -6.72 -34.43
C VAL A 125 18.07 -5.61 -33.64
N LEU A 126 18.68 -4.44 -33.53
CA LEU A 126 18.14 -3.29 -32.79
C LEU A 126 16.87 -2.70 -33.43
N GLU A 127 16.72 -2.75 -34.75
CA GLU A 127 15.52 -2.25 -35.44
C GLU A 127 14.35 -3.24 -35.39
N ASN A 128 14.64 -4.55 -35.28
CA ASN A 128 13.60 -5.60 -35.33
C ASN A 128 13.19 -6.12 -33.94
N THR A 129 13.83 -5.66 -32.86
CA THR A 129 13.52 -6.12 -31.50
C THR A 129 13.29 -4.97 -30.53
N ASP A 130 12.30 -5.12 -29.66
CA ASP A 130 11.95 -4.14 -28.62
C ASP A 130 12.70 -4.39 -27.29
N HIS A 131 13.78 -5.17 -27.32
CA HIS A 131 14.54 -5.49 -26.12
C HIS A 131 15.53 -4.37 -25.78
N ASN A 132 15.58 -3.99 -24.49
CA ASN A 132 16.49 -2.96 -24.01
C ASN A 132 17.91 -3.49 -23.70
N THR A 133 18.11 -4.80 -23.76
CA THR A 133 19.37 -5.50 -23.42
C THR A 133 19.47 -6.81 -24.19
N PHE A 134 20.69 -7.15 -24.64
CA PHE A 134 21.06 -8.34 -25.41
C PHE A 134 22.37 -8.95 -24.89
#